data_AF-A0A6J4QRQ9-F1
#
_entry.id   AF-A0A6J4QRQ9-F1
#
_cell.length_a   1.000
_cell.length_b   1.000
_cell.length_c   1.000
_cell.angle_alpha   90.00
_cell.angle_beta   90.00
_cell.angle_gamma   90.00
#
_symmetry.space_group_name_H-M   'P 1'
#
loop_
_entity.id
_entity.type
_entity.pdbx_description
1 polymer ?
#
loop_
_entity_poly.entity_id
_entity_poly.type
_entity_poly.pdbx_seq_one_letter_code
_entity_poly.pdbx_strand_id
1 'polypeptide(L)'
;TTHPYLILRFLTDGVYDPDDGLYCTPTAKPCYYYASDNLQSPHYKGLTPDDLIDIAVNNGLHFDSASQQGVIFHLIGALSQYGKLGTVCIGDSHEKAQQFYRDTVEVLDREARR
;
A
#
# COMPACT_ATOMS: atom_id res chain seq x y z
N THR A 1 -10.13 -6.03 9.28
CA THR A 1 -10.45 -7.09 8.29
C THR A 1 -9.23 -7.99 8.13
N THR A 2 -9.35 -9.23 7.63
CA THR A 2 -8.20 -10.15 7.45
C THR A 2 -7.43 -9.91 6.15
N HIS A 3 -8.02 -9.15 5.22
CA HIS A 3 -7.49 -8.93 3.87
C HIS A 3 -6.06 -8.35 3.83
N PRO A 4 -5.71 -7.29 4.59
CA PRO A 4 -4.34 -6.76 4.58
C PRO A 4 -3.28 -7.78 4.98
N TYR A 5 -3.56 -8.61 5.99
CA TYR A 5 -2.66 -9.68 6.42
C TYR A 5 -2.46 -10.74 5.32
N LEU A 6 -3.51 -11.11 4.60
CA LEU A 6 -3.40 -12.06 3.50
C LEU A 6 -2.57 -11.51 2.33
N ILE A 7 -2.72 -10.22 2.02
CA ILE A 7 -1.88 -9.53 1.01
C ILE A 7 -0.43 -9.54 1.45
N LEU A 8 -0.14 -9.13 2.68
CA LEU A 8 1.21 -9.12 3.24
C LEU A 8 1.85 -10.51 3.11
N ARG A 9 1.14 -11.55 3.54
CA ARG A 9 1.59 -12.94 3.45
C ARG A 9 1.86 -13.40 2.04
N PHE A 10 0.96 -13.10 1.11
CA PHE A 10 1.10 -13.47 -0.30
C PHE A 10 2.31 -12.81 -0.97
N LEU A 11 2.61 -11.55 -0.63
CA LEU A 11 3.68 -10.79 -1.29
C LEU A 11 5.06 -11.02 -0.69
N THR A 12 5.12 -11.36 0.59
CA THR A 12 6.40 -11.47 1.32
C THR A 12 6.79 -12.90 1.65
N ASP A 13 5.87 -13.86 1.48
CA ASP A 13 5.99 -15.26 1.92
C ASP A 13 6.35 -15.41 3.41
N GLY A 14 6.10 -14.36 4.20
CA GLY A 14 6.44 -14.31 5.61
C GLY A 14 5.47 -15.05 6.52
N VAL A 15 5.84 -15.10 7.80
CA VAL A 15 5.11 -15.82 8.84
C VAL A 15 5.04 -14.94 10.09
N TYR A 16 3.91 -14.99 10.77
CA TYR A 16 3.74 -14.38 12.08
C TYR A 16 4.28 -15.33 13.16
N ASP A 17 5.19 -14.84 13.99
CA ASP A 17 5.70 -15.55 15.15
C ASP A 17 4.89 -15.11 16.39
N PRO A 18 4.17 -16.05 17.05
CA PRO A 18 3.36 -15.72 18.21
C PRO A 18 4.17 -15.47 19.49
N ASP A 19 5.44 -15.90 19.55
CA ASP A 19 6.26 -15.78 20.76
C ASP A 19 6.84 -14.38 20.90
N ASP A 20 7.27 -13.76 19.80
CA ASP A 20 7.78 -12.37 19.77
C ASP A 20 6.72 -11.35 19.29
N GLY A 21 5.62 -11.83 18.71
CA GLY A 21 4.53 -11.00 18.19
C GLY A 21 4.87 -10.28 16.88
N LEU A 22 5.92 -10.69 16.18
CA LEU A 22 6.38 -10.07 14.95
C LEU A 22 5.97 -10.88 13.72
N TYR A 23 5.82 -10.16 12.61
CA TYR A 23 5.71 -10.77 11.31
C TYR A 23 7.07 -10.66 10.60
N CYS A 24 7.61 -11.79 10.16
CA CYS A 24 8.94 -11.88 9.59
C CYS A 24 8.89 -12.47 8.19
N THR A 25 9.70 -11.92 7.29
CA THR A 25 9.92 -12.49 5.95
C THR A 25 10.70 -13.80 6.06
N PRO A 26 10.78 -14.63 5.00
CA PRO A 26 11.57 -15.87 5.00
C PRO A 26 13.06 -15.65 5.36
N THR A 27 13.56 -14.43 5.21
CA THR A 27 14.94 -14.05 5.58
C THR A 27 15.08 -13.60 7.04
N ALA A 28 14.08 -13.85 7.88
CA ALA A 28 14.02 -13.45 9.29
C ALA A 28 14.12 -11.93 9.52
N LYS A 29 13.71 -11.13 8.54
CA LYS A 29 13.60 -9.68 8.68
C LYS A 29 12.19 -9.31 9.10
N PRO A 30 12.00 -8.48 10.15
CA PRO A 30 10.70 -7.95 10.50
C PRO A 30 10.10 -7.17 9.33
N CYS A 31 8.79 -7.31 9.15
CA CYS A 31 8.04 -6.62 8.11
C CYS A 31 6.75 -6.08 8.70
N TYR A 32 6.52 -4.80 8.44
CA TYR A 32 5.44 -4.02 9.03
C TYR A 32 4.54 -3.51 7.92
N TYR A 33 3.27 -3.31 8.23
CA TYR A 33 2.34 -2.72 7.28
C TYR A 33 1.42 -1.69 7.91
N TYR A 34 1.02 -0.72 7.10
CA TYR A 34 -0.08 0.19 7.36
C TYR A 34 -1.14 -0.06 6.29
N ALA A 35 -2.39 -0.27 6.68
CA ALA A 35 -3.47 -0.50 5.74
C ALA A 35 -4.64 0.44 5.98
N SER A 36 -5.25 0.91 4.89
CA SER A 36 -6.46 1.72 4.90
C SER A 36 -7.35 1.27 3.76
N ASP A 37 -8.63 1.00 4.03
CA ASP A 37 -9.64 0.73 3.01
C ASP A 37 -10.50 1.97 2.69
N ASN A 38 -10.12 3.12 3.26
CA ASN A 38 -10.90 4.34 3.22
C ASN A 38 -10.07 5.57 2.81
N LEU A 39 -9.05 5.37 1.98
CA LEU A 39 -8.43 6.48 1.27
C LEU A 39 -9.45 6.97 0.24
N GLN A 40 -10.00 8.15 0.48
CA GLN A 40 -11.09 8.67 -0.33
C GLN A 40 -11.03 10.19 -0.44
N SER A 41 -11.17 10.69 -1.67
CA SER A 41 -11.28 12.12 -1.97
C SER A 41 -12.13 12.33 -3.21
N PRO A 42 -13.04 13.34 -3.24
CA PRO A 42 -13.77 13.69 -4.45
C PRO A 42 -12.84 14.04 -5.62
N HIS A 43 -11.63 14.53 -5.34
CA HIS A 43 -10.64 14.87 -6.36
C HIS A 43 -10.10 13.63 -7.09
N TYR A 44 -10.14 12.45 -6.48
CA TYR A 44 -9.66 11.22 -7.11
C TYR A 44 -10.66 10.63 -8.13
N LYS A 45 -11.88 11.16 -8.20
CA LYS A 45 -12.87 10.72 -9.20
C LYS A 45 -12.36 11.03 -10.59
N GLY A 46 -12.55 10.09 -11.51
CA GLY A 46 -12.03 10.16 -12.87
C GLY A 46 -10.66 9.48 -13.04
N LEU A 47 -9.84 9.34 -11.99
CA LEU A 47 -8.61 8.56 -12.07
C LEU A 47 -8.93 7.11 -12.43
N THR A 48 -8.26 6.60 -13.47
CA THR A 48 -8.39 5.21 -13.89
C THR A 48 -7.41 4.32 -13.11
N PRO A 49 -7.63 3.00 -13.07
CA PRO A 49 -6.65 2.07 -12.54
C PRO A 49 -5.28 2.18 -13.22
N ASP A 50 -5.23 2.43 -14.53
CA ASP A 50 -3.97 2.61 -15.26
C ASP A 50 -3.24 3.86 -14.78
N ASP A 51 -3.94 5.00 -14.64
CA ASP A 51 -3.36 6.22 -14.07
C ASP A 51 -2.80 5.98 -12.66
N LEU A 52 -3.52 5.24 -11.82
CA LEU A 52 -3.08 4.92 -10.47
C LEU A 52 -1.75 4.15 -10.47
N ILE A 53 -1.63 3.14 -11.35
CA ILE A 53 -0.39 2.36 -11.49
C ILE A 53 0.74 3.25 -11.99
N ASP A 54 0.50 4.07 -13.02
CA ASP A 54 1.50 4.98 -13.56
C ASP A 54 1.97 5.99 -12.51
N ILE A 55 1.05 6.57 -11.74
CA ILE A 55 1.37 7.47 -10.63
C ILE A 55 2.25 6.76 -9.60
N ALA A 56 1.91 5.53 -9.20
CA ALA A 56 2.67 4.79 -8.22
C ALA A 56 4.07 4.39 -8.71
N VAL A 57 4.21 4.00 -9.97
CA VAL A 57 5.50 3.66 -10.58
C VAL A 57 6.38 4.89 -10.70
N ASN A 58 5.85 5.97 -11.27
CA ASN A 58 6.59 7.21 -11.53
C ASN A 58 7.05 7.92 -10.24
N ASN A 59 6.42 7.63 -9.10
CA ASN A 59 6.79 8.18 -7.80
C ASN A 59 7.50 7.17 -6.88
N GLY A 60 7.85 5.98 -7.38
CA GLY A 60 8.57 4.97 -6.59
C GLY A 60 7.77 4.42 -5.41
N LEU A 61 6.44 4.45 -5.49
CA LEU A 61 5.53 3.96 -4.45
C LEU A 61 5.15 2.49 -4.64
N HIS A 62 5.18 1.97 -5.87
CA HIS A 62 4.83 0.58 -6.15
C HIS A 62 5.64 -0.40 -5.31
N PHE A 63 5.03 -1.54 -4.96
CA PHE A 63 5.72 -2.60 -4.26
C PHE A 63 6.87 -3.18 -5.08
N ASP A 64 8.06 -3.22 -4.50
CA ASP A 64 9.24 -3.86 -5.06
C ASP A 64 9.47 -5.20 -4.39
N SER A 65 9.46 -6.28 -5.18
CA SER A 65 9.67 -7.64 -4.70
C SER A 65 11.07 -7.89 -4.16
N ALA A 66 12.09 -7.14 -4.60
CA ALA A 66 13.46 -7.36 -4.16
C ALA A 66 13.69 -6.83 -2.74
N SER A 67 13.19 -5.62 -2.44
CA SER A 67 13.22 -5.06 -1.08
C SER A 67 12.06 -5.52 -0.20
N GLN A 68 10.99 -6.07 -0.79
CA GLN A 68 9.72 -6.42 -0.14
C GLN A 68 9.06 -5.21 0.55
N GLN A 69 9.13 -4.03 -0.10
CA GLN A 69 8.59 -2.78 0.42
C GLN A 69 7.79 -2.03 -0.65
N GLY A 70 6.91 -1.14 -0.22
CA GLY A 70 6.13 -0.26 -1.09
C GLY A 70 4.63 -0.42 -0.88
N VAL A 71 3.85 0.03 -1.85
CA VAL A 71 2.40 0.21 -1.74
C VAL A 71 1.67 -0.68 -2.73
N ILE A 72 0.64 -1.33 -2.22
CA ILE A 72 -0.31 -2.12 -2.99
C ILE A 72 -1.67 -1.47 -2.88
N PHE A 73 -2.36 -1.36 -4.01
CA PHE A 73 -3.70 -0.82 -4.08
C PHE A 73 -4.73 -1.94 -4.19
N HIS A 74 -5.84 -1.79 -3.47
CA HIS A 74 -7.02 -2.65 -3.58
C HIS A 74 -8.27 -1.78 -3.70
N LEU A 75 -9.42 -2.39 -3.98
CA LEU A 75 -10.68 -1.68 -4.28
C LEU A 75 -10.58 -0.67 -5.45
N ILE A 76 -9.65 -0.88 -6.39
CA ILE A 76 -9.39 0.04 -7.50
C ILE A 76 -10.62 0.26 -8.41
N GLY A 77 -11.55 -0.70 -8.45
CA GLY A 77 -12.82 -0.53 -9.16
C GLY A 77 -13.73 0.58 -8.60
N ALA A 78 -13.53 1.01 -7.35
CA ALA A 78 -14.25 2.12 -6.74
C ALA A 78 -13.59 3.48 -6.99
N LEU A 79 -12.37 3.51 -7.54
CA LEU A 79 -11.58 4.74 -7.68
C LEU A 79 -12.26 5.74 -8.62
N SER A 80 -12.46 5.36 -9.88
CA SER A 80 -12.93 6.30 -10.90
C SER A 80 -14.29 6.92 -10.56
N GLN A 81 -15.23 6.12 -10.05
CA GLN A 81 -16.59 6.58 -9.75
C GLN A 81 -16.70 7.27 -8.37
N TYR A 82 -16.05 6.74 -7.34
CA TYR A 82 -16.27 7.17 -5.95
C TYR A 82 -15.08 7.89 -5.34
N GLY A 83 -13.96 7.97 -6.06
CA GLY A 83 -12.71 8.55 -5.58
C GLY A 83 -12.14 7.77 -4.41
N LYS A 84 -12.44 6.46 -4.32
CA LYS A 84 -12.12 5.61 -3.18
C LYS A 84 -11.24 4.45 -3.60
N LEU A 85 -10.19 4.21 -2.83
CA LEU A 85 -9.32 3.05 -2.96
C LEU A 85 -8.82 2.60 -1.58
N GLY A 86 -8.31 1.38 -1.53
CA GLY A 86 -7.60 0.88 -0.37
C GLY A 86 -6.11 0.74 -0.65
N THR A 87 -5.31 0.82 0.40
CA THR A 87 -3.86 0.67 0.35
C THR A 87 -3.38 -0.31 1.42
N VAL A 88 -2.36 -1.08 1.07
CA VAL A 88 -1.50 -1.81 2.00
C VAL A 88 -0.07 -1.33 1.74
N CYS A 89 0.48 -0.59 2.69
CA CYS A 89 1.81 -0.01 2.63
C CYS A 89 2.76 -0.87 3.49
N ILE A 90 3.77 -1.47 2.87
CA ILE A 90 4.69 -2.42 3.50
C ILE A 90 6.07 -1.77 3.66
N GLY A 91 6.65 -1.90 4.86
CA GLY A 91 7.98 -1.36 5.17
C GLY A 91 8.76 -2.24 6.15
N ASP A 92 10.05 -1.98 6.27
CA ASP A 92 10.96 -2.61 7.24
C ASP A 92 10.85 -2.03 8.67
N SER A 93 10.01 -1.02 8.84
CA SER A 93 9.66 -0.37 10.10
C SER A 93 8.24 0.17 10.04
N HIS A 94 7.63 0.41 11.20
CA HIS A 94 6.31 1.07 11.29
C HIS A 94 6.34 2.46 10.65
N GLU A 95 7.42 3.21 10.90
CA GLU A 95 7.63 4.56 10.41
C GLU A 95 7.69 4.57 8.88
N LYS A 96 8.39 3.60 8.28
CA LYS A 96 8.49 3.47 6.82
C LYS A 96 7.16 3.09 6.19
N ALA A 97 6.43 2.14 6.77
CA ALA A 97 5.09 1.76 6.30
C ALA A 97 4.10 2.95 6.35
N GLN A 98 4.14 3.75 7.42
CA GLN A 98 3.34 4.97 7.52
C GLN A 98 3.81 6.07 6.57
N GLN A 99 5.12 6.18 6.32
CA GLN A 99 5.65 7.14 5.35
C GLN A 99 5.14 6.83 3.95
N PHE A 100 5.15 5.58 3.53
CA PHE A 100 4.57 5.16 2.25
C PHE A 100 3.09 5.56 2.12
N TYR A 101 2.31 5.43 3.20
CA TYR A 101 0.92 5.90 3.19
C TYR A 101 0.83 7.42 2.99
N ARG A 102 1.60 8.21 3.77
CA ARG A 102 1.63 9.68 3.63
C ARG A 102 2.05 10.11 2.23
N ASP A 103 3.11 9.52 1.70
CA ASP A 103 3.62 9.82 0.36
C ASP A 103 2.57 9.48 -0.70
N THR A 104 1.85 8.37 -0.55
CA THR A 104 0.75 7.99 -1.44
C THR A 104 -0.36 9.03 -1.44
N VAL A 105 -0.78 9.50 -0.27
CA VAL A 105 -1.81 10.54 -0.15
C VAL A 105 -1.34 11.83 -0.80
N GLU A 106 -0.12 12.28 -0.49
CA GLU A 106 0.45 13.52 -1.03
C GLU A 106 0.56 13.48 -2.55
N VAL A 107 1.06 12.37 -3.11
CA VAL A 107 1.20 12.18 -4.55
C VAL A 107 -0.16 12.15 -5.22
N LEU A 108 -1.13 11.37 -4.71
CA LEU A 108 -2.47 11.32 -5.30
C LEU A 108 -3.17 12.68 -5.25
N ASP A 109 -3.06 13.40 -4.14
CA ASP A 109 -3.60 14.76 -4.02
C ASP A 109 -2.96 15.73 -5.03
N ARG A 110 -1.67 15.59 -5.28
CA ARG A 110 -0.96 16.43 -6.27
C ARG A 110 -1.38 16.08 -7.69
N GLU A 111 -1.40 14.81 -8.07
CA GLU A 111 -1.71 14.36 -9.44
C GLU A 111 -3.19 14.54 -9.78
N ALA A 112 -4.10 14.36 -8.81
CA ALA A 112 -5.54 14.55 -9.01
C ALA A 112 -5.98 16.02 -9.18
N ARG A 113 -5.07 16.98 -8.94
CA ARG A 113 -5.30 18.41 -9.13
C ARG A 113 -4.70 18.97 -10.42
N ARG A 114 -4.00 18.13 -11.20
CA ARG A 114 -3.47 18.49 -12.52
C ARG A 114 -4.55 18.35 -13.58
#